data_AF-S4RKA9-F1
#
_entry.id   AF-S4RKA9-F1
#
_cell.length_a   1.000
_cell.length_b   1.000
_cell.length_c   1.000
_cell.angle_alpha   90.00
_cell.angle_beta   90.00
_cell.angle_gamma   90.00
#
_symmetry.space_group_name_H-M   'P 1'
#
loop_
_entity.id
_entity.type
_entity.pdbx_description
1 polymer ?
#
loop_
_entity_poly.entity_id
_entity_poly.type
_entity_poly.pdbx_seq_one_letter_code
_entity_poly.pdbx_strand_id
1 'polypeptide(L)'
;ACPSQYSCPGTDVNCHERRLASVPAEIPTTTKILRLYINQITKLEPGVFDSLANLRELHLWGNQLVSLPPGVFDRLVNLQELHLSSKQLTDLPEGGFDRLVNLQHLGLCCMKLTELPSGAFDKLTRLKQLGLDQNQLKSVPAGVFDRLVNLQKLYMCCNKLTELPSGAFDKLTQMKQLSLHQNQLKSIPRGAFDNLKSLTHIWLYNNPWDCALRRALSL
;
A
#
# COMPACT_ATOMS: atom_id res chain seq x y z
N ALA A 1 -17.84 15.78 14.42
CA ALA A 1 -18.14 14.85 15.53
C ALA A 1 -18.51 13.49 14.95
N CYS A 2 -17.90 12.43 15.49
CA CYS A 2 -18.27 11.02 15.33
C CYS A 2 -17.43 10.29 16.38
N PRO A 3 -17.84 9.31 17.20
CA PRO A 3 -19.17 8.75 17.58
C PRO A 3 -20.00 9.70 18.49
N SER A 4 -21.23 9.38 18.99
CA SER A 4 -21.79 8.11 19.48
C SER A 4 -22.74 7.34 18.53
N GLN A 5 -22.77 6.01 18.67
CA GLN A 5 -23.96 5.19 18.41
C GLN A 5 -24.45 4.70 19.78
N TYR A 6 -25.58 5.21 20.26
CA TYR A 6 -26.17 4.72 21.51
C TYR A 6 -26.46 3.22 21.37
N SER A 7 -26.00 2.47 22.37
CA SER A 7 -26.18 1.02 22.57
C SER A 7 -25.08 0.12 21.98
N CYS A 8 -24.32 -0.47 22.91
CA CYS A 8 -23.32 -1.53 22.79
C CYS A 8 -21.85 -1.10 22.54
N PRO A 9 -20.88 -1.81 23.14
CA PRO A 9 -19.45 -1.63 22.90
C PRO A 9 -19.11 -2.09 21.48
N GLY A 10 -19.50 -1.28 20.50
CA GLY A 10 -19.18 -1.50 19.11
C GLY A 10 -17.68 -1.42 18.93
N THR A 11 -17.06 -2.52 18.50
CA THR A 11 -15.67 -2.52 18.04
C THR A 11 -15.54 -1.90 16.64
N ASP A 12 -16.61 -1.32 16.10
CA ASP A 12 -16.71 -0.77 14.77
C ASP A 12 -17.22 0.67 14.87
N VAL A 13 -16.39 1.62 14.42
CA VAL A 13 -16.69 3.04 14.39
C VAL A 13 -16.77 3.49 12.94
N ASN A 14 -17.99 3.75 12.49
CA ASN A 14 -18.25 4.14 11.12
C ASN A 14 -18.53 5.65 10.98
N CYS A 15 -17.52 6.37 10.49
CA CYS A 15 -17.54 7.82 10.28
C CYS A 15 -17.38 8.21 8.80
N HIS A 16 -17.65 7.31 7.85
CA HIS A 16 -17.55 7.63 6.42
C HIS A 16 -18.58 8.67 5.98
N GLU A 17 -18.24 9.47 4.97
CA GLU A 17 -19.17 10.40 4.29
C GLU A 17 -19.82 11.44 5.22
N ARG A 18 -19.14 11.80 6.31
CA ARG A 18 -19.64 12.75 7.32
C ARG A 18 -19.14 14.19 7.11
N ARG A 19 -18.43 14.45 6.00
CA ARG A 19 -17.78 15.75 5.71
C ARG A 19 -16.84 16.19 6.85
N LEU A 20 -16.17 15.23 7.50
CA LEU A 20 -15.25 15.53 8.59
C LEU A 20 -14.02 16.26 8.07
N ALA A 21 -13.68 17.39 8.68
CA ALA A 21 -12.45 18.13 8.40
C ALA A 21 -11.23 17.58 9.16
N SER A 22 -11.45 16.76 10.19
CA SER A 22 -10.41 16.17 11.03
C SER A 22 -10.87 14.81 11.58
N VAL A 23 -9.92 14.01 12.07
CA VAL A 23 -10.23 12.79 12.82
C VAL A 23 -10.95 13.18 14.12
N PRO A 24 -12.07 12.54 14.47
CA PRO A 24 -12.77 12.85 15.71
C PRO A 24 -11.98 12.49 16.98
N ALA A 25 -12.13 13.30 18.03
CA ALA A 25 -11.35 13.14 19.28
C ALA A 25 -11.82 11.99 20.19
N GLU A 26 -13.10 11.63 20.17
CA GLU A 26 -13.71 10.70 21.14
C GLU A 26 -13.96 9.29 20.58
N ILE A 27 -12.98 8.73 19.87
CA ILE A 27 -13.06 7.36 19.35
C ILE A 27 -12.82 6.37 20.50
N PRO A 28 -13.75 5.43 20.80
CA PRO A 28 -13.58 4.45 21.85
C PRO A 28 -12.29 3.62 21.67
N THR A 29 -11.53 3.41 22.74
CA THR A 29 -10.28 2.61 22.71
C THR A 29 -10.50 1.13 22.42
N THR A 30 -11.75 0.66 22.55
CA THR A 30 -12.20 -0.69 22.16
C THR A 30 -12.38 -0.86 20.66
N THR A 31 -12.26 0.21 19.86
CA THR A 31 -12.43 0.18 18.41
C THR A 31 -11.43 -0.76 17.76
N LYS A 32 -11.93 -1.69 16.94
CA LYS A 32 -11.18 -2.60 16.08
C LYS A 32 -11.24 -2.16 14.61
N ILE A 33 -12.34 -1.52 14.19
CA ILE A 33 -12.53 -1.07 12.80
C ILE A 33 -12.89 0.40 12.83
N LEU A 34 -12.10 1.22 12.12
CA LEU A 34 -12.33 2.66 12.02
C LEU A 34 -12.44 3.06 10.55
N ARG A 35 -13.63 3.51 10.17
CA ARG A 35 -13.94 3.97 8.81
C ARG A 35 -14.04 5.49 8.79
N LEU A 36 -13.02 6.12 8.22
CA LEU A 36 -12.93 7.57 8.03
C LEU A 36 -12.87 7.96 6.54
N TYR A 37 -13.15 7.01 5.64
CA TYR A 37 -13.07 7.23 4.21
C TYR A 37 -14.15 8.17 3.68
N ILE A 38 -13.90 8.77 2.51
CA ILE A 38 -14.75 9.79 1.87
C ILE A 38 -15.12 10.89 2.88
N ASN A 39 -14.11 11.62 3.34
CA ASN A 39 -14.28 12.79 4.21
C ASN A 39 -13.45 13.96 3.65
N GLN A 40 -13.31 15.04 4.43
CA GLN A 40 -12.58 16.24 4.06
C GLN A 40 -11.35 16.42 4.96
N ILE A 41 -10.80 15.33 5.50
CA ILE A 41 -9.65 15.39 6.41
C ILE A 41 -8.43 15.82 5.61
N THR A 42 -7.86 16.97 5.96
CA THR A 42 -6.70 17.56 5.28
C THR A 42 -5.38 17.20 5.95
N LYS A 43 -5.42 16.91 7.27
CA LYS A 43 -4.26 16.60 8.08
C LYS A 43 -4.59 15.58 9.16
N LEU A 44 -3.62 14.73 9.48
CA LEU A 44 -3.61 13.92 10.69
C LEU A 44 -2.75 14.63 11.73
N GLU A 45 -3.25 14.80 12.95
CA GLU A 45 -2.41 15.32 14.03
C GLU A 45 -1.48 14.22 14.54
N PRO A 46 -0.26 14.56 15.01
CA PRO A 46 0.62 13.59 15.65
C PRO A 46 -0.10 12.87 16.80
N GLY A 47 0.03 11.54 16.83
CA GLY A 47 -0.57 10.70 17.89
C GLY A 47 -2.10 10.56 17.83
N VAL A 48 -2.77 11.02 16.77
CA VAL A 48 -4.25 11.00 16.67
C VAL A 48 -4.87 9.59 16.77
N PHE A 49 -4.07 8.54 16.54
CA PHE A 49 -4.50 7.14 16.66
C PHE A 49 -3.86 6.40 17.84
N ASP A 50 -3.08 7.07 18.69
CA ASP A 50 -2.23 6.41 19.69
C ASP A 50 -3.01 5.61 20.74
N SER A 51 -4.23 6.04 21.05
CA SER A 51 -5.12 5.36 22.01
C SER A 51 -5.82 4.13 21.42
N LEU A 52 -5.75 3.91 20.11
CA LEU A 52 -6.48 2.86 19.39
C LEU A 52 -5.65 1.59 19.22
N ALA A 53 -4.98 1.14 20.28
CA ALA A 53 -4.08 -0.03 20.24
C ALA A 53 -4.78 -1.34 19.82
N ASN A 54 -6.12 -1.42 19.92
CA ASN A 54 -6.92 -2.58 19.50
C ASN A 54 -7.33 -2.55 18.02
N LEU A 55 -6.98 -1.48 17.29
CA LEU A 55 -7.39 -1.29 15.91
C LEU A 55 -6.78 -2.36 15.00
N ARG A 56 -7.64 -2.94 14.16
CA ARG A 56 -7.33 -3.96 13.15
C ARG A 56 -7.51 -3.42 11.74
N GLU A 57 -8.46 -2.54 11.53
CA GLU A 57 -8.77 -1.98 10.20
C GLU A 57 -8.87 -0.46 10.28
N LEU A 58 -8.12 0.23 9.42
CA LEU A 58 -8.14 1.69 9.28
C LEU A 58 -8.34 2.09 7.82
N HIS A 59 -9.46 2.76 7.55
CA HIS A 59 -9.79 3.24 6.21
C HIS A 59 -9.79 4.77 6.17
N LEU A 60 -8.85 5.36 5.42
CA LEU A 60 -8.67 6.80 5.28
C LEU A 60 -8.74 7.27 3.81
N TRP A 61 -9.05 6.37 2.86
CA TRP A 61 -9.13 6.71 1.45
C TRP A 61 -10.22 7.76 1.15
N GLY A 62 -10.03 8.56 0.10
CA GLY A 62 -11.01 9.59 -0.26
C GLY A 62 -11.02 10.79 0.70
N ASN A 63 -9.93 11.00 1.43
CA ASN A 63 -9.66 12.24 2.17
C ASN A 63 -8.75 13.18 1.34
N GLN A 64 -8.36 14.30 1.95
CA GLN A 64 -7.55 15.35 1.32
C GLN A 64 -6.17 15.49 2.01
N LEU A 65 -5.64 14.38 2.52
CA LEU A 65 -4.36 14.34 3.22
C LEU A 65 -3.22 14.78 2.28
N VAL A 66 -2.41 15.73 2.74
CA VAL A 66 -1.23 16.23 2.01
C VAL A 66 0.03 15.48 2.40
N SER A 67 0.15 15.13 3.69
CA SER A 67 1.29 14.41 4.25
C SER A 67 0.85 13.51 5.40
N LEU A 68 1.72 12.58 5.79
CA LEU A 68 1.56 11.74 6.97
C LEU A 68 2.59 12.19 8.01
N PRO A 69 2.19 12.54 9.24
CA PRO A 69 3.14 12.83 10.30
C PRO A 69 4.02 11.59 10.59
N PRO A 70 5.32 11.78 10.91
CA PRO A 70 6.17 10.69 11.36
C PRO A 70 5.53 9.93 12.53
N GLY A 71 5.53 8.60 12.46
CA GLY A 71 5.03 7.73 13.52
C GLY A 71 3.51 7.75 13.76
N VAL A 72 2.70 8.37 12.88
CA VAL A 72 1.24 8.48 13.10
C VAL A 72 0.51 7.13 13.24
N PHE A 73 1.13 6.03 12.82
CA PHE A 73 0.60 4.68 12.95
C PHE A 73 1.36 3.78 13.95
N ASP A 74 2.36 4.31 14.66
CA ASP A 74 3.33 3.50 15.41
C ASP A 74 2.71 2.69 16.56
N ARG A 75 1.59 3.17 17.12
CA ARG A 75 0.86 2.49 18.20
C ARG A 75 -0.12 1.43 17.70
N LEU A 76 -0.38 1.38 16.40
CA LEU A 76 -1.36 0.46 15.78
C LEU A 76 -0.74 -0.92 15.51
N VAL A 77 -0.09 -1.49 16.52
CA VAL A 77 0.68 -2.75 16.41
C VAL A 77 -0.20 -3.96 16.08
N ASN A 78 -1.51 -3.88 16.29
CA ASN A 78 -2.49 -4.92 15.96
C ASN A 78 -3.17 -4.71 14.60
N LEU A 79 -2.78 -3.67 13.85
CA LEU A 79 -3.40 -3.35 12.57
C LEU A 79 -3.14 -4.45 11.55
N GLN A 80 -4.19 -4.85 10.86
CA GLN A 80 -4.21 -5.89 9.83
C GLN A 80 -4.48 -5.28 8.45
N GLU A 81 -5.29 -4.22 8.37
CA GLU A 81 -5.62 -3.54 7.12
C GLU A 81 -5.48 -2.03 7.24
N LEU A 82 -4.77 -1.45 6.27
CA LEU A 82 -4.59 -0.02 6.13
C LEU A 82 -4.87 0.40 4.69
N HIS A 83 -5.86 1.28 4.53
CA HIS A 83 -6.20 1.86 3.22
C HIS A 83 -5.98 3.37 3.23
N LEU A 84 -4.93 3.81 2.52
CA LEU A 84 -4.58 5.20 2.31
C LEU A 84 -4.71 5.52 0.82
N SER A 85 -5.45 6.56 0.49
CA SER A 85 -5.52 7.09 -0.86
C SER A 85 -5.97 8.55 -0.79
N SER A 86 -5.08 9.46 -1.17
CA SER A 86 -5.34 10.89 -1.30
C SER A 86 -4.64 11.43 -2.55
N LYS A 87 -5.37 12.23 -3.34
CA LYS A 87 -4.82 12.88 -4.55
C LYS A 87 -3.72 13.90 -4.24
N GLN A 88 -3.58 14.31 -2.97
CA GLN A 88 -2.63 15.32 -2.51
C GLN A 88 -1.42 14.71 -1.79
N LEU A 89 -1.44 13.40 -1.48
CA LEU A 89 -0.34 12.72 -0.84
C LEU A 89 0.66 12.27 -1.92
N THR A 90 1.81 12.94 -1.96
CA THR A 90 2.85 12.73 -2.98
C THR A 90 3.98 11.83 -2.54
N ASP A 91 4.16 11.63 -1.23
CA ASP A 91 5.29 10.91 -0.65
C ASP A 91 4.86 10.08 0.57
N LEU A 92 5.71 9.11 0.93
CA LEU A 92 5.55 8.28 2.13
C LEU A 92 6.69 8.60 3.12
N PRO A 93 6.41 8.75 4.42
CA PRO A 93 7.48 8.97 5.39
C PRO A 93 8.36 7.72 5.52
N GLU A 94 9.67 7.93 5.63
CA GLU A 94 10.63 6.85 5.93
C GLU A 94 10.25 6.14 7.24
N GLY A 95 10.22 4.81 7.21
CA GLY A 95 9.80 4.00 8.35
C GLY A 95 8.33 4.15 8.77
N GLY A 96 7.49 4.81 7.97
CA GLY A 96 6.09 5.12 8.31
C GLY A 96 5.19 3.91 8.61
N PHE A 97 5.62 2.71 8.24
CA PHE A 97 4.90 1.46 8.44
C PHE A 97 5.67 0.45 9.31
N ASP A 98 6.84 0.82 9.86
CA ASP A 98 7.77 -0.12 10.49
C ASP A 98 7.20 -0.85 11.71
N ARG A 99 6.24 -0.24 12.40
CA ARG A 99 5.56 -0.81 13.58
C ARG A 99 4.35 -1.67 13.25
N LEU A 100 3.89 -1.67 12.00
CA LEU A 100 2.70 -2.40 11.55
C LEU A 100 3.03 -3.88 11.24
N VAL A 101 3.68 -4.56 12.18
CA VAL A 101 4.22 -5.93 12.00
C VAL A 101 3.14 -7.00 11.77
N ASN A 102 1.88 -6.69 12.08
CA ASN A 102 0.72 -7.56 11.87
C ASN A 102 -0.06 -7.26 10.58
N LEU A 103 0.36 -6.27 9.80
CA LEU A 103 -0.35 -5.83 8.62
C LEU A 103 -0.38 -6.92 7.55
N GLN A 104 -1.58 -7.19 7.03
CA GLN A 104 -1.85 -8.18 5.99
C GLN A 104 -2.23 -7.51 4.67
N HIS A 105 -2.92 -6.37 4.73
CA HIS A 105 -3.36 -5.63 3.55
C HIS A 105 -2.96 -4.16 3.66
N LEU A 106 -2.22 -3.69 2.65
CA LEU A 106 -1.82 -2.29 2.52
C LEU A 106 -2.25 -1.78 1.15
N GLY A 107 -3.17 -0.81 1.14
CA GLY A 107 -3.59 -0.10 -0.06
C GLY A 107 -3.02 1.32 -0.07
N LEU A 108 -2.20 1.62 -1.07
CA LEU A 108 -1.59 2.92 -1.36
C LEU A 108 -1.91 3.35 -2.82
N CYS A 109 -3.14 3.08 -3.27
CA CYS A 109 -3.54 3.34 -4.66
C CYS A 109 -3.96 4.80 -4.88
N CYS A 110 -4.02 5.20 -6.15
CA CYS A 110 -4.61 6.47 -6.57
C CYS A 110 -3.97 7.72 -5.94
N MET A 111 -2.69 7.62 -5.60
CA MET A 111 -1.87 8.70 -5.07
C MET A 111 -0.98 9.28 -6.19
N LYS A 112 -0.15 10.29 -5.86
CA LYS A 112 0.80 10.88 -6.82
C LYS A 112 2.24 10.45 -6.50
N LEU A 113 2.43 9.26 -5.94
CA LEU A 113 3.76 8.77 -5.57
C LEU A 113 4.66 8.68 -6.80
N THR A 114 5.79 9.38 -6.76
CA THR A 114 6.83 9.31 -7.82
C THR A 114 7.94 8.33 -7.49
N GLU A 115 8.15 8.07 -6.20
CA GLU A 115 9.15 7.16 -5.67
C GLU A 115 8.65 6.47 -4.38
N LEU A 116 9.38 5.44 -3.96
CA LEU A 116 9.18 4.74 -2.69
C LEU A 116 10.46 4.87 -1.86
N PRO A 117 10.38 5.13 -0.55
CA PRO A 117 11.55 5.04 0.32
C PRO A 117 12.18 3.64 0.25
N SER A 118 13.51 3.60 0.29
CA SER A 118 14.25 2.34 0.44
C SER A 118 13.78 1.62 1.70
N GLY A 119 13.42 0.35 1.59
CA GLY A 119 12.95 -0.45 2.72
C GLY A 119 11.57 -0.07 3.27
N ALA A 120 10.75 0.70 2.53
CA ALA A 120 9.41 1.15 2.96
C ALA A 120 8.48 0.03 3.50
N PHE A 121 8.74 -1.23 3.13
CA PHE A 121 7.92 -2.38 3.51
C PHE A 121 8.69 -3.46 4.28
N ASP A 122 9.94 -3.21 4.69
CA ASP A 122 10.85 -4.23 5.23
C ASP A 122 10.32 -4.93 6.49
N LYS A 123 9.51 -4.24 7.29
CA LYS A 123 8.93 -4.79 8.53
C LYS A 123 7.61 -5.51 8.30
N LEU A 124 7.00 -5.38 7.12
CA LEU A 124 5.66 -5.91 6.80
C LEU A 124 5.72 -7.40 6.38
N THR A 125 6.40 -8.22 7.17
CA THR A 125 6.67 -9.64 6.83
C THR A 125 5.41 -10.52 6.76
N ARG A 126 4.28 -10.06 7.31
CA ARG A 126 2.96 -10.73 7.27
C ARG A 126 2.07 -10.25 6.12
N LEU A 127 2.54 -9.31 5.30
CA LEU A 127 1.75 -8.71 4.24
C LEU A 127 1.39 -9.74 3.17
N LYS A 128 0.11 -9.79 2.81
CA LYS A 128 -0.47 -10.69 1.80
C LYS A 128 -0.88 -9.93 0.54
N GLN A 129 -1.28 -8.67 0.68
CA GLN A 129 -1.66 -7.81 -0.44
C GLN A 129 -1.05 -6.42 -0.32
N LEU A 130 -0.45 -5.96 -1.41
CA LEU A 130 0.08 -4.62 -1.55
C LEU A 130 -0.49 -3.98 -2.83
N GLY A 131 -1.21 -2.87 -2.66
CA GLY A 131 -1.70 -2.04 -3.75
C GLY A 131 -0.87 -0.77 -3.90
N LEU A 132 -0.25 -0.59 -5.06
CA LEU A 132 0.52 0.58 -5.49
C LEU A 132 0.03 1.09 -6.86
N ASP A 133 -1.13 0.62 -7.32
CA ASP A 133 -1.71 0.96 -8.60
C ASP A 133 -2.16 2.42 -8.67
N GLN A 134 -2.20 2.97 -9.89
CA GLN A 134 -2.59 4.35 -10.16
C GLN A 134 -1.73 5.40 -9.44
N ASN A 135 -0.41 5.17 -9.40
CA ASN A 135 0.59 6.13 -8.94
C ASN A 135 1.40 6.70 -10.13
N GLN A 136 2.53 7.35 -9.86
CA GLN A 136 3.42 7.96 -10.87
C GLN A 136 4.84 7.36 -10.80
N LEU A 137 4.97 6.15 -10.26
CA LEU A 137 6.27 5.49 -10.03
C LEU A 137 6.98 5.24 -11.35
N LYS A 138 8.23 5.73 -11.46
CA LYS A 138 9.09 5.51 -12.64
C LYS A 138 9.98 4.27 -12.50
N SER A 139 10.29 3.92 -11.26
CA SER A 139 11.04 2.72 -10.87
C SER A 139 10.62 2.31 -9.45
N VAL A 140 11.12 1.17 -8.99
CA VAL A 140 11.04 0.75 -7.59
C VAL A 140 12.46 0.51 -7.06
N PRO A 141 12.76 0.81 -5.79
CA PRO A 141 14.07 0.52 -5.22
C PRO A 141 14.40 -0.97 -5.28
N ALA A 142 15.67 -1.30 -5.51
CA ALA A 142 16.13 -2.69 -5.45
C ALA A 142 15.85 -3.28 -4.06
N GLY A 143 15.32 -4.49 -4.01
CA GLY A 143 15.03 -5.20 -2.76
C GLY A 143 13.82 -4.69 -1.96
N VAL A 144 13.07 -3.69 -2.45
CA VAL A 144 11.92 -3.10 -1.71
C VAL A 144 10.82 -4.12 -1.35
N PHE A 145 10.79 -5.27 -2.02
CA PHE A 145 9.83 -6.35 -1.77
C PHE A 145 10.45 -7.59 -1.10
N ASP A 146 11.77 -7.61 -0.84
CA ASP A 146 12.49 -8.83 -0.44
C ASP A 146 12.01 -9.44 0.88
N ARG A 147 11.48 -8.61 1.78
CA ARG A 147 10.97 -9.05 3.09
C ARG A 147 9.52 -9.53 3.03
N LEU A 148 8.81 -9.33 1.92
CA LEU A 148 7.40 -9.65 1.75
C LEU A 148 7.19 -11.10 1.32
N VAL A 149 7.81 -12.04 2.03
CA VAL A 149 7.84 -13.48 1.67
C VAL A 149 6.46 -14.15 1.65
N ASN A 150 5.47 -13.55 2.34
CA ASN A 150 4.08 -13.99 2.39
C ASN A 150 3.16 -13.30 1.38
N LEU A 151 3.69 -12.39 0.55
CA LEU A 151 2.91 -11.60 -0.38
C LEU A 151 2.28 -12.48 -1.46
N GLN A 152 0.97 -12.37 -1.63
CA GLN A 152 0.19 -13.15 -2.60
C GLN A 152 -0.28 -12.28 -3.76
N LYS A 153 -0.44 -10.98 -3.54
CA LYS A 153 -1.01 -10.04 -4.51
C LYS A 153 -0.23 -8.75 -4.51
N LEU A 154 0.30 -8.39 -5.67
CA LEU A 154 1.00 -7.13 -5.89
C LEU A 154 0.39 -6.40 -7.09
N TYR A 155 -0.19 -5.23 -6.82
CA TYR A 155 -0.81 -4.39 -7.83
C TYR A 155 0.06 -3.15 -8.08
N MET A 156 0.65 -3.04 -9.26
CA MET A 156 1.49 -1.90 -9.68
C MET A 156 1.08 -1.38 -11.06
N CYS A 157 -0.14 -1.67 -11.53
CA CYS A 157 -0.62 -1.17 -12.81
C CYS A 157 -0.86 0.34 -12.79
N CYS A 158 -1.00 0.93 -13.98
CA CYS A 158 -1.28 2.36 -14.14
C CYS A 158 -0.20 3.25 -13.47
N ASN A 159 1.07 2.87 -13.63
CA ASN A 159 2.23 3.62 -13.17
C ASN A 159 3.06 4.08 -14.39
N LYS A 160 4.28 4.56 -14.15
CA LYS A 160 5.22 5.02 -15.18
C LYS A 160 6.49 4.17 -15.21
N LEU A 161 6.42 2.91 -14.75
CA LEU A 161 7.60 2.05 -14.60
C LEU A 161 8.27 1.85 -15.95
N THR A 162 9.53 2.27 -16.08
CA THR A 162 10.33 2.10 -17.31
C THR A 162 11.15 0.82 -17.29
N GLU A 163 11.49 0.35 -16.09
CA GLU A 163 12.26 -0.87 -15.84
C GLU A 163 11.88 -1.49 -14.48
N LEU A 164 12.32 -2.74 -14.29
CA LEU A 164 12.25 -3.44 -13.01
C LEU A 164 13.68 -3.78 -12.56
N PRO A 165 14.03 -3.61 -11.28
CA PRO A 165 15.30 -4.12 -10.76
C PRO A 165 15.44 -5.62 -10.99
N SER A 166 16.67 -6.07 -11.29
CA SER A 166 16.98 -7.50 -11.32
C SER A 166 16.64 -8.14 -9.99
N GLY A 167 15.94 -9.28 -10.02
CA GLY A 167 15.53 -10.00 -8.82
C GLY A 167 14.41 -9.33 -8.00
N ALA A 168 13.72 -8.31 -8.53
CA ALA A 168 12.67 -7.57 -7.80
C ALA A 168 11.57 -8.45 -7.17
N PHE A 169 11.38 -9.68 -7.67
CA PHE A 169 10.36 -10.61 -7.19
C PHE A 169 10.93 -11.92 -6.63
N ASP A 170 12.25 -12.06 -6.50
CA ASP A 170 12.90 -13.34 -6.19
C ASP A 170 12.46 -13.96 -4.87
N LYS A 171 12.09 -13.13 -3.88
CA LYS A 171 11.67 -13.58 -2.55
C LYS A 171 10.17 -13.85 -2.44
N LEU A 172 9.38 -13.50 -3.47
CA LEU A 172 7.90 -13.51 -3.43
C LEU A 172 7.33 -14.88 -3.80
N THR A 173 7.78 -15.94 -3.10
CA THR A 173 7.47 -17.35 -3.44
C THR A 173 5.99 -17.71 -3.31
N GLN A 174 5.21 -16.93 -2.53
CA GLN A 174 3.76 -17.11 -2.33
C GLN A 174 2.91 -16.27 -3.29
N MET A 175 3.53 -15.56 -4.24
CA MET A 175 2.82 -14.67 -5.16
C MET A 175 1.85 -15.45 -6.03
N LYS A 176 0.59 -15.00 -6.09
CA LYS A 176 -0.48 -15.56 -6.92
C LYS A 176 -0.88 -14.62 -8.04
N GLN A 177 -0.83 -13.31 -7.80
CA GLN A 177 -1.29 -12.28 -8.73
C GLN A 177 -0.31 -11.12 -8.81
N LEU A 178 0.16 -10.83 -10.02
CA LEU A 178 1.06 -9.70 -10.29
C LEU A 178 0.48 -8.83 -11.41
N SER A 179 0.24 -7.55 -11.10
CA SER A 179 -0.26 -6.57 -12.06
C SER A 179 0.80 -5.53 -12.38
N LEU A 180 1.23 -5.49 -13.64
CA LEU A 180 2.22 -4.56 -14.20
C LEU A 180 1.72 -3.87 -15.48
N HIS A 181 0.45 -4.09 -15.86
CA HIS A 181 -0.13 -3.51 -17.06
C HIS A 181 -0.24 -1.98 -16.97
N GLN A 182 -0.34 -1.29 -18.12
CA GLN A 182 -0.39 0.18 -18.17
C GLN A 182 0.80 0.82 -17.47
N ASN A 183 2.00 0.42 -17.89
CA ASN A 183 3.29 1.00 -17.50
C ASN A 183 4.09 1.38 -18.77
N GLN A 184 5.38 1.68 -18.62
CA GLN A 184 6.30 2.05 -19.70
C GLN A 184 7.43 1.02 -19.88
N LEU A 185 7.18 -0.24 -19.49
CA LEU A 185 8.18 -1.30 -19.53
C LEU A 185 8.45 -1.72 -20.98
N LYS A 186 9.74 -1.76 -21.34
CA LYS A 186 10.18 -2.26 -22.66
C LYS A 186 10.59 -3.72 -22.63
N SER A 187 10.99 -4.24 -21.47
CA SER A 187 11.37 -5.63 -21.27
C SER A 187 11.13 -6.05 -19.81
N ILE A 188 11.21 -7.36 -19.56
CA ILE A 188 11.23 -7.93 -18.22
C ILE A 188 12.64 -8.50 -17.98
N PRO A 189 13.28 -8.24 -16.83
CA PRO A 189 14.57 -8.85 -16.51
C PRO A 189 14.53 -10.37 -16.63
N ARG A 190 15.60 -10.96 -17.18
CA ARG A 190 15.70 -12.41 -17.29
C ARG A 190 15.60 -13.04 -15.90
N GLY A 191 14.74 -14.04 -15.77
CA GLY A 191 14.51 -14.76 -14.52
C GLY A 191 13.60 -14.06 -13.51
N ALA A 192 13.02 -12.89 -13.84
CA ALA A 192 12.16 -12.13 -12.92
C ALA A 192 10.97 -12.93 -12.35
N PHE A 193 10.58 -14.03 -12.99
CA PHE A 193 9.46 -14.88 -12.55
C PHE A 193 9.90 -16.29 -12.12
N ASP A 194 11.20 -16.60 -12.13
CA ASP A 194 11.70 -17.97 -11.93
C ASP A 194 11.28 -18.54 -10.57
N ASN A 195 11.20 -17.70 -9.54
CA ASN A 195 10.85 -18.09 -8.17
C ASN A 195 9.34 -18.00 -7.85
N LEU A 196 8.52 -17.48 -8.77
CA LEU A 196 7.08 -17.27 -8.54
C LEU A 196 6.25 -18.54 -8.82
N LYS A 197 6.58 -19.63 -8.12
CA LYS A 197 5.99 -20.97 -8.37
C LYS A 197 4.48 -21.04 -8.13
N SER A 198 3.94 -20.12 -7.34
CA SER A 198 2.50 -20.04 -7.01
C SER A 198 1.71 -19.11 -7.93
N LEU A 199 2.36 -18.51 -8.94
CA LEU A 199 1.76 -17.46 -9.78
C LEU A 199 0.67 -18.05 -10.67
N THR A 200 -0.53 -17.48 -10.59
CA THR A 200 -1.70 -17.91 -11.38
C THR A 200 -2.13 -16.85 -12.38
N HIS A 201 -1.90 -15.58 -12.07
CA HIS A 201 -2.30 -14.46 -12.92
C HIS A 201 -1.18 -13.44 -13.01
N ILE A 202 -0.85 -13.06 -14.24
CA ILE A 202 0.07 -11.97 -14.53
C ILE A 202 -0.53 -11.08 -15.62
N TRP A 203 -0.55 -9.77 -15.37
CA TRP A 203 -1.04 -8.79 -16.33
C TRP A 203 0.09 -7.88 -16.78
N LEU A 204 0.47 -7.99 -18.05
CA LEU A 204 1.59 -7.28 -18.69
C LEU A 204 1.16 -6.39 -19.86
N TYR A 205 -0.13 -6.38 -20.23
CA TYR A 205 -0.64 -5.64 -21.39
C TYR A 205 -0.45 -4.11 -21.23
N ASN A 206 -0.60 -3.36 -22.32
CA ASN A 206 -0.43 -1.89 -22.32
C ASN A 206 0.92 -1.43 -21.76
N ASN A 207 1.99 -2.07 -22.23
CA ASN A 207 3.37 -1.65 -22.05
C ASN A 207 4.04 -1.60 -23.45
N PRO A 208 4.98 -0.68 -23.70
CA PRO A 208 5.68 -0.55 -24.98
C PRO A 208 6.78 -1.62 -25.12
N TRP A 209 6.40 -2.90 -25.12
CA TRP A 209 7.33 -4.03 -25.19
C TRP A 209 8.20 -3.98 -26.46
N ASP A 210 9.52 -4.06 -26.27
CA ASP A 210 10.47 -4.19 -27.37
C ASP A 210 10.54 -5.64 -27.84
N CYS A 211 9.80 -5.94 -28.91
CA CYS A 211 9.80 -7.26 -29.52
C CYS A 211 10.97 -7.48 -30.51
N ALA A 212 11.79 -6.46 -30.80
CA ALA A 212 12.86 -6.54 -31.79
C ALA A 212 14.11 -7.26 -31.26
N LEU A 213 14.23 -7.44 -29.94
CA LEU A 213 15.33 -8.19 -29.30
C LEU A 213 15.30 -9.71 -29.56
N ARG A 214 14.34 -10.22 -30.35
CA ARG A 214 14.26 -11.63 -30.77
C ARG A 214 15.29 -12.06 -31.82
N ARG A 215 16.03 -11.13 -32.45
CA ARG A 215 17.02 -11.46 -33.51
C ARG A 215 18.49 -11.50 -33.08
N ALA A 216 18.82 -11.20 -31.82
CA ALA A 216 20.21 -11.13 -31.36
C ALA A 216 20.67 -12.34 -30.51
N LEU A 217 19.86 -13.40 -30.38
CA LEU A 217 20.19 -14.60 -29.59
C LEU A 217 20.04 -15.91 -30.39
N SER A 218 20.12 -15.84 -31.71
CA SER A 218 20.28 -17.02 -32.56
C SER A 218 21.61 -16.91 -33.32
N LEU A 219 22.71 -17.22 -32.65
CA LEU A 219 23.99 -17.70 -33.19
C LEU A 219 24.76 -18.37 -32.06
#